data_AF-A0A363NTL5-F1
#
_entry.id   AF-A0A363NTL5-F1
#
_cell.length_a   1.000
_cell.length_b   1.000
_cell.length_c   1.000
_cell.angle_alpha   90.00
_cell.angle_beta   90.00
_cell.angle_gamma   90.00
#
_symmetry.space_group_name_H-M   'P 1'
#
loop_
_entity.id
_entity.type
_entity.pdbx_description
1 polymer ?
#
loop_
_entity_poly.entity_id
_entity_poly.type
_entity_poly.pdbx_seq_one_letter_code
_entity_poly.pdbx_strand_id
1 'polypeptide(L)'
;MIVTTTNSIEGREISRYYDPIAAHVVIGTNIFSDIGASYVDFFGGRSTSYEKKMQEMYKRVTETLKQRAQAIRADAIIGLSVDIDEISGKGSQMFMITAVGTPVHLKEVARVPMEKQDDLLDGELIQQKVRADIILENYKTVESINRETAEFIATSGLREFEPLIFRAMNEDYDSGIDQSPKDKQEILFRYFDYLPDEEAIAILYNALSEGNLTTLQVKRINAIITSSNFIDYTKAVNLLNSNIYARRIALKIFSLDKDWYSKEDIAILKSLEGDALAKFFPEIVQVEESKGMFSSGKEVWRCGCGHTNKLDNSNCGSCTRDKRGFKEKSLKPEEVQGMVNRRIQVIERLGTI
;
A
#
# COMPACT_ATOMS: atom_id res chain seq x y z
N MET A 1 11.82 -0.23 -9.60
CA MET A 1 12.78 0.13 -8.53
C MET A 1 14.15 0.32 -9.14
N ILE A 2 14.72 1.51 -9.01
CA ILE A 2 16.07 1.84 -9.49
C ILE A 2 17.08 1.13 -8.58
N VAL A 3 18.13 0.55 -9.15
CA VAL A 3 19.26 0.01 -8.39
C VAL A 3 20.53 0.51 -9.05
N THR A 4 21.39 1.16 -8.29
CA THR A 4 22.62 1.75 -8.81
C THR A 4 23.81 1.47 -7.90
N THR A 5 24.98 1.34 -8.50
CA THR A 5 26.27 1.27 -7.80
C THR A 5 26.73 2.66 -7.31
N THR A 6 26.13 3.74 -7.82
CA THR A 6 26.39 5.12 -7.39
C THR A 6 25.72 5.42 -6.04
N ASN A 7 26.21 6.44 -5.33
CA ASN A 7 25.65 6.88 -4.05
C ASN A 7 24.50 7.89 -4.19
N SER A 8 24.11 8.23 -5.42
CA SER A 8 23.06 9.19 -5.73
C SER A 8 22.40 8.86 -7.07
N ILE A 9 21.19 9.36 -7.28
CA ILE A 9 20.46 9.27 -8.55
C ILE A 9 20.30 10.70 -9.08
N GLU A 10 20.83 10.96 -10.27
CA GLU A 10 20.76 12.28 -10.89
C GLU A 10 19.29 12.70 -11.13
N GLY A 11 18.99 13.98 -10.89
CA GLY A 11 17.63 14.51 -11.03
C GLY A 11 16.63 14.05 -9.97
N ARG A 12 17.05 13.27 -8.95
CA ARG A 12 16.20 12.78 -7.86
C ARG A 12 16.82 13.11 -6.51
N GLU A 13 16.11 13.86 -5.67
CA GLU A 13 16.55 14.08 -4.29
C GLU A 13 16.16 12.86 -3.43
N ILE A 14 17.05 12.41 -2.54
CA ILE A 14 16.76 11.35 -1.56
C ILE A 14 16.09 11.99 -0.34
N SER A 15 14.86 11.57 -0.01
CA SER A 15 14.10 12.06 1.15
C SER A 15 14.36 11.25 2.42
N ARG A 16 14.70 9.97 2.29
CA ARG A 16 14.97 9.08 3.43
C ARG A 16 15.98 7.99 3.06
N TYR A 17 16.87 7.69 3.99
CA TYR A 17 17.75 6.52 3.94
C TYR A 17 17.21 5.45 4.89
N TYR A 18 17.19 4.21 4.44
CA TYR A 18 16.91 3.05 5.28
C TYR A 18 18.22 2.35 5.67
N ASP A 19 18.15 1.43 6.64
CA ASP A 19 19.30 0.61 6.99
C ASP A 19 19.78 -0.20 5.76
N PRO A 20 21.11 -0.35 5.57
CA PRO A 20 21.64 -1.17 4.50
C PRO A 20 21.10 -2.60 4.58
N ILE A 21 20.72 -3.14 3.43
CA ILE A 21 20.25 -4.51 3.30
C ILE A 21 21.26 -5.35 2.53
N ALA A 22 21.33 -6.63 2.86
CA ALA A 22 22.12 -7.62 2.14
C ALA A 22 21.21 -8.68 1.51
N ALA A 23 21.70 -9.38 0.50
CA ALA A 23 21.11 -10.61 -0.05
C ALA A 23 22.25 -11.57 -0.39
N HIS A 24 22.04 -12.87 -0.17
CA HIS A 24 23.04 -13.91 -0.39
C HIS A 24 22.46 -15.02 -1.25
N VAL A 25 23.25 -15.53 -2.20
CA VAL A 25 22.90 -16.73 -2.98
C VAL A 25 24.11 -17.66 -3.01
N VAL A 26 23.91 -18.92 -2.62
CA VAL A 26 24.97 -19.94 -2.56
C VAL A 26 24.84 -20.89 -3.75
N ILE A 27 25.97 -21.21 -4.38
CA ILE A 27 26.09 -22.13 -5.51
C ILE A 27 26.90 -23.34 -5.10
N GLY A 28 26.37 -24.54 -5.34
CA GLY A 28 27.07 -25.80 -5.13
C GLY A 28 27.98 -26.23 -6.29
N THR A 29 28.92 -27.12 -5.99
CA THR A 29 29.88 -27.72 -6.95
C THR A 29 29.25 -28.26 -8.22
N ASN A 30 28.05 -28.84 -8.16
CA ASN A 30 27.40 -29.47 -9.31
C ASN A 30 27.08 -28.49 -10.44
N ILE A 31 26.97 -27.18 -10.14
CA ILE A 31 26.71 -26.15 -11.14
C ILE A 31 27.99 -25.79 -11.90
N PHE A 32 29.17 -25.90 -11.28
CA PHE A 32 30.46 -25.59 -11.92
C PHE A 32 31.15 -26.82 -12.52
N SER A 33 30.86 -28.03 -12.03
CA SER A 33 31.39 -29.28 -12.60
C SER A 33 30.98 -29.49 -14.07
N ASP A 34 29.80 -29.04 -14.47
CA ASP A 34 29.31 -29.12 -15.86
C ASP A 34 30.09 -28.22 -16.83
N ILE A 35 30.83 -27.24 -16.32
CA ILE A 35 31.64 -26.30 -17.12
C ILE A 35 32.98 -26.95 -17.49
N GLY A 36 33.45 -27.93 -16.71
CA GLY A 36 34.71 -28.64 -16.94
C GLY A 36 34.66 -29.74 -18.02
N ALA A 37 33.48 -30.15 -18.49
CA ALA A 37 33.32 -31.23 -19.47
C ALA A 37 33.26 -30.76 -20.94
N SER A 38 33.22 -29.44 -21.18
CA SER A 38 33.13 -28.84 -22.51
C SER A 38 34.35 -27.96 -22.77
N TYR A 39 35.43 -28.59 -23.24
CA TYR A 39 36.61 -28.03 -23.89
C TYR A 39 37.21 -26.72 -23.34
N VAL A 40 38.45 -26.89 -22.87
CA VAL A 40 39.49 -25.88 -22.73
C VAL A 40 39.75 -25.23 -24.08
N ASP A 41 39.27 -24.01 -24.31
CA ASP A 41 39.91 -23.10 -25.28
C ASP A 41 40.93 -22.22 -24.54
N PHE A 42 42.16 -22.68 -24.66
CA PHE A 42 43.41 -22.33 -23.98
C PHE A 42 43.96 -20.92 -24.33
N PHE A 43 43.11 -19.92 -24.65
CA PHE A 43 43.53 -18.51 -24.82
C PHE A 43 42.35 -17.55 -24.57
N GLY A 44 42.15 -17.09 -23.33
CA GLY A 44 41.35 -15.88 -23.03
C GLY A 44 39.90 -15.83 -23.55
N GLY A 45 39.30 -16.98 -23.90
CA GLY A 45 37.97 -17.06 -24.51
C GLY A 45 36.84 -16.96 -23.50
N ARG A 46 35.79 -16.21 -23.84
CA ARG A 46 34.55 -16.06 -23.05
C ARG A 46 33.85 -17.41 -22.91
N SER A 47 33.70 -17.89 -21.67
CA SER A 47 32.90 -19.09 -21.42
C SER A 47 31.41 -18.70 -21.32
N THR A 48 30.69 -18.82 -22.43
CA THR A 48 29.26 -18.46 -22.53
C THR A 48 28.41 -19.15 -21.46
N SER A 49 28.74 -20.39 -21.10
CA SER A 49 28.03 -21.15 -20.07
C SER A 49 28.31 -20.64 -18.65
N TYR A 50 29.56 -20.26 -18.36
CA TYR A 50 29.95 -19.63 -17.10
C TYR A 50 29.35 -18.22 -16.97
N GLU A 51 29.46 -17.39 -18.01
CA GLU A 51 28.89 -16.04 -18.05
C GLU A 51 27.38 -16.06 -17.83
N LYS A 52 26.65 -16.97 -18.50
CA LYS A 52 25.20 -17.11 -18.35
C LYS A 52 24.81 -17.47 -16.91
N LYS A 53 25.54 -18.43 -16.30
CA LYS A 53 25.32 -18.81 -14.90
C LYS A 53 25.62 -17.64 -13.95
N MET A 54 26.70 -16.90 -14.18
CA MET A 54 27.00 -15.70 -13.37
C MET A 54 25.93 -14.62 -13.53
N GLN A 55 25.47 -14.32 -14.74
CA GLN A 55 24.39 -13.37 -14.96
C GLN A 55 23.09 -13.78 -14.29
N GLU A 56 22.73 -15.07 -14.33
CA GLU A 56 21.56 -15.59 -13.63
C GLU A 56 21.66 -15.38 -12.11
N MET A 57 22.85 -15.59 -11.55
CA MET A 57 23.11 -15.39 -10.13
C MET A 57 23.08 -13.92 -9.71
N TYR A 58 23.71 -13.04 -10.49
CA TYR A 58 23.61 -11.59 -10.32
C TYR A 58 22.15 -11.12 -10.37
N LYS A 59 21.38 -11.64 -11.33
CA LYS A 59 19.94 -11.34 -11.43
C LYS A 59 19.21 -11.81 -10.16
N ARG A 60 19.47 -13.03 -9.69
CA ARG A 60 18.78 -13.61 -8.54
C ARG A 60 19.09 -12.89 -7.22
N VAL A 61 20.36 -12.56 -6.98
CA VAL A 61 20.76 -11.83 -5.75
C VAL A 61 20.20 -10.41 -5.76
N THR A 62 20.26 -9.72 -6.91
CA THR A 62 19.73 -8.37 -7.07
C THR A 62 18.21 -8.34 -6.94
N GLU A 63 17.50 -9.34 -7.49
CA GLU A 63 16.05 -9.45 -7.35
C GLU A 63 15.63 -9.69 -5.90
N THR A 64 16.38 -10.52 -5.17
CA THR A 64 16.16 -10.73 -3.72
C THR A 64 16.37 -9.43 -2.94
N LEU A 65 17.40 -8.65 -3.29
CA LEU A 65 17.67 -7.35 -2.68
C LEU A 65 16.54 -6.35 -2.97
N LYS A 66 16.05 -6.31 -4.22
CA LYS A 66 14.89 -5.49 -4.62
C LYS A 66 13.64 -5.87 -3.84
N GLN A 67 13.33 -7.16 -3.70
CA GLN A 67 12.17 -7.62 -2.94
C GLN A 67 12.23 -7.15 -1.47
N ARG A 68 13.41 -7.23 -0.83
CA ARG A 68 13.62 -6.71 0.53
C ARG A 68 13.43 -5.19 0.62
N ALA A 69 13.97 -4.44 -0.32
CA ALA A 69 13.76 -2.99 -0.40
C ALA A 69 12.28 -2.63 -0.64
N GLN A 70 11.57 -3.41 -1.47
CA GLN A 70 10.14 -3.21 -1.74
C GLN A 70 9.30 -3.49 -0.50
N ALA A 71 9.67 -4.48 0.31
CA ALA A 71 8.97 -4.79 1.56
C ALA A 71 8.98 -3.63 2.58
N ILE A 72 9.98 -2.75 2.51
CA ILE A 72 10.09 -1.54 3.32
C ILE A 72 9.71 -0.25 2.56
N ARG A 73 9.13 -0.41 1.35
CA ARG A 73 8.69 0.67 0.46
C ARG A 73 9.76 1.69 0.09
N ALA A 74 10.99 1.24 -0.10
CA ALA A 74 11.99 2.07 -0.75
C ALA A 74 11.69 2.20 -2.26
N ASP A 75 12.08 3.32 -2.86
CA ASP A 75 11.91 3.57 -4.30
C ASP A 75 13.12 3.09 -5.11
N ALA A 76 14.29 3.13 -4.47
CA ALA A 76 15.55 2.77 -5.07
C ALA A 76 16.53 2.13 -4.07
N ILE A 77 17.57 1.50 -4.59
CA ILE A 77 18.74 1.04 -3.84
C ILE A 77 19.96 1.74 -4.44
N ILE A 78 20.72 2.46 -3.62
CA ILE A 78 21.98 3.09 -3.99
C ILE A 78 23.16 2.34 -3.38
N GLY A 79 24.37 2.60 -3.91
CA GLY A 79 25.60 2.02 -3.39
C GLY A 79 25.60 0.49 -3.46
N LEU A 80 25.02 -0.08 -4.53
CA LEU A 80 25.05 -1.52 -4.76
C LEU A 80 26.52 -1.99 -4.85
N SER A 81 26.92 -2.86 -3.93
CA SER A 81 28.11 -3.68 -4.02
C SER A 81 27.71 -5.13 -4.22
N VAL A 82 28.43 -5.86 -5.06
CA VAL A 82 28.26 -7.30 -5.21
C VAL A 82 29.62 -7.97 -5.08
N ASP A 83 29.72 -8.85 -4.10
CA ASP A 83 30.92 -9.60 -3.77
C ASP A 83 30.68 -11.09 -4.01
N ILE A 84 31.72 -11.79 -4.47
CA ILE A 84 31.69 -13.23 -4.72
C ILE A 84 32.78 -13.87 -3.87
N ASP A 85 32.37 -14.68 -2.91
CA ASP A 85 33.25 -15.39 -1.98
C ASP A 85 33.25 -16.89 -2.27
N GLU A 86 34.42 -17.51 -2.19
CA GLU A 86 34.54 -18.97 -2.21
C GLU A 86 34.37 -19.52 -0.79
N ILE A 87 33.38 -20.39 -0.60
CA ILE A 87 33.12 -21.10 0.66
C ILE A 87 33.44 -22.58 0.45
N SER A 88 34.73 -22.88 0.29
CA SER A 88 35.20 -24.25 0.03
C SER A 88 35.41 -25.06 1.32
N GLY A 89 34.96 -26.32 1.31
CA GLY A 89 35.15 -27.25 2.43
C GLY A 89 34.98 -28.72 2.04
N LYS A 90 35.86 -29.60 2.55
CA LYS A 90 35.78 -31.09 2.43
C LYS A 90 35.48 -31.62 1.02
N GLY A 91 36.08 -31.01 -0.01
CA GLY A 91 35.95 -31.48 -1.40
C GLY A 91 34.77 -30.89 -2.19
N SER A 92 34.02 -29.94 -1.61
CA SER A 92 33.02 -29.15 -2.32
C SER A 92 33.45 -27.69 -2.43
N GLN A 93 33.65 -27.20 -3.66
CA GLN A 93 33.72 -25.79 -4.02
C GLN A 93 32.31 -25.18 -4.07
N MET A 94 32.02 -24.27 -3.15
CA MET A 94 30.80 -23.47 -3.20
C MET A 94 31.16 -21.99 -3.36
N PHE A 95 30.33 -21.25 -4.08
CA PHE A 95 30.47 -19.81 -4.21
C PHE A 95 29.26 -19.13 -3.57
N MET A 96 29.50 -18.10 -2.78
CA MET A 96 28.46 -17.23 -2.26
C MET A 96 28.55 -15.89 -2.97
N ILE A 97 27.44 -15.47 -3.55
CA ILE A 97 27.30 -14.12 -4.08
C ILE A 97 26.51 -13.32 -3.06
N THR A 98 27.11 -12.23 -2.58
CA THR A 98 26.53 -11.30 -1.63
C THR A 98 26.31 -9.97 -2.32
N ALA A 99 25.08 -9.46 -2.32
CA ALA A 99 24.79 -8.09 -2.75
C ALA A 99 24.41 -7.26 -1.52
N VAL A 100 24.97 -6.05 -1.41
CA VAL A 100 24.65 -5.09 -0.35
C VAL A 100 24.27 -3.77 -1.00
N GLY A 101 23.30 -3.07 -0.44
CA GLY A 101 22.95 -1.72 -0.87
C GLY A 101 22.11 -1.00 0.16
N THR A 102 21.98 0.31 -0.02
CA THR A 102 21.17 1.15 0.87
C THR A 102 19.85 1.49 0.19
N PRO A 103 18.71 0.98 0.69
CA PRO A 103 17.41 1.39 0.19
C PRO A 103 17.16 2.86 0.54
N VAL A 104 16.54 3.59 -0.38
CA VAL A 104 16.23 5.01 -0.22
C VAL A 104 14.82 5.31 -0.68
N HIS A 105 14.19 6.27 -0.02
CA HIS A 105 13.00 6.94 -0.51
C HIS A 105 13.45 8.17 -1.30
N LEU A 106 12.89 8.36 -2.49
CA LEU A 106 13.16 9.51 -3.33
C LEU A 106 12.03 10.52 -3.13
N LYS A 107 12.36 11.81 -3.13
CA LYS A 107 11.30 12.82 -3.30
C LYS A 107 10.60 12.58 -4.63
N GLU A 108 9.29 12.82 -4.63
CA GLU A 108 8.57 13.00 -5.87
C GLU A 108 9.32 14.03 -6.70
N VAL A 109 9.62 13.67 -7.95
CA VAL A 109 9.95 14.70 -8.91
C VAL A 109 8.65 15.46 -9.04
N ALA A 110 8.64 16.73 -8.63
CA ALA A 110 7.66 17.67 -9.16
C ALA A 110 7.80 17.49 -10.66
N ARG A 111 6.87 16.76 -11.30
CA ARG A 111 6.91 16.49 -12.74
C ARG A 111 7.14 17.87 -13.32
N VAL A 112 8.35 18.12 -13.83
CA VAL A 112 8.59 19.32 -14.61
C VAL A 112 7.46 19.23 -15.62
N PRO A 113 6.54 20.22 -15.67
CA PRO A 113 5.56 20.22 -16.74
C PRO A 113 6.45 20.08 -17.96
N MET A 114 6.39 18.94 -18.65
CA MET A 114 7.21 18.72 -19.84
C MET A 114 7.03 20.00 -20.61
N GLU A 115 8.13 20.76 -20.79
CA GLU A 115 8.03 22.06 -21.43
C GLU A 115 7.21 21.79 -22.68
N LYS A 116 5.99 22.35 -22.71
CA LYS A 116 5.11 22.18 -23.86
C LYS A 116 5.88 22.82 -24.99
N GLN A 117 6.63 22.02 -25.75
CA GLN A 117 6.93 22.35 -27.11
C GLN A 117 5.59 22.17 -27.81
N ASP A 118 4.87 23.27 -27.97
CA ASP A 118 3.44 23.33 -28.30
C ASP A 118 3.05 22.53 -29.58
N ASP A 119 4.03 22.03 -30.34
CA ASP A 119 3.84 21.24 -31.56
C ASP A 119 4.41 19.79 -31.54
N LEU A 120 5.00 19.31 -30.44
CA LEU A 120 5.58 17.97 -30.37
C LEU A 120 4.98 17.12 -29.23
N LEU A 121 4.54 15.92 -29.60
CA LEU A 121 4.09 14.91 -28.64
C LEU A 121 5.24 13.97 -28.30
N ASP A 122 5.39 13.68 -27.01
CA ASP A 122 6.34 12.68 -26.52
C ASP A 122 5.99 11.28 -27.04
N GLY A 123 6.86 10.71 -27.86
CA GLY A 123 6.69 9.38 -28.41
C GLY A 123 6.64 8.27 -27.36
N GLU A 124 7.34 8.43 -26.23
CA GLU A 124 7.29 7.47 -25.13
C GLU A 124 5.92 7.50 -24.45
N LEU A 125 5.41 8.70 -24.14
CA LEU A 125 4.06 8.86 -23.59
C LEU A 125 3.00 8.28 -24.53
N ILE A 126 3.11 8.49 -25.84
CA ILE A 126 2.20 7.88 -26.82
C ILE A 126 2.28 6.35 -26.73
N GLN A 127 3.47 5.76 -26.72
CA GLN A 127 3.63 4.30 -26.61
C GLN A 127 3.00 3.75 -25.33
N GLN A 128 3.20 4.43 -24.21
CA GLN A 128 2.60 4.06 -22.92
C GLN A 128 1.07 4.15 -22.97
N LYS A 129 0.50 5.21 -23.55
CA LYS A 129 -0.96 5.38 -23.72
C LYS A 129 -1.57 4.34 -24.66
N VAL A 130 -0.93 4.04 -25.79
CA VAL A 130 -1.36 2.97 -26.70
C VAL A 130 -1.34 1.61 -25.99
N ARG A 131 -0.29 1.33 -25.21
CA ARG A 131 -0.24 0.11 -24.40
C ARG A 131 -1.36 0.08 -23.36
N ALA A 132 -1.67 1.21 -22.73
CA ALA A 132 -2.77 1.32 -21.77
C ALA A 132 -4.14 1.05 -22.41
N ASP A 133 -4.43 1.63 -23.59
CA ASP A 133 -5.67 1.39 -24.33
C ASP A 133 -5.84 -0.10 -24.64
N ILE A 134 -4.80 -0.75 -25.18
CA ILE A 134 -4.82 -2.20 -25.48
C ILE A 134 -5.08 -3.01 -24.21
N ILE A 135 -4.45 -2.66 -23.08
CA ILE A 135 -4.66 -3.35 -21.81
C ILE A 135 -6.11 -3.17 -21.33
N LEU A 136 -6.64 -1.95 -21.40
CA LEU A 136 -7.99 -1.62 -20.93
C LEU A 136 -9.07 -2.32 -21.76
N GLU A 137 -8.89 -2.43 -23.07
CA GLU A 137 -9.76 -3.17 -23.98
C GLU A 137 -9.79 -4.67 -23.68
N ASN A 138 -8.64 -5.24 -23.32
CA ASN A 138 -8.49 -6.68 -23.13
C ASN A 138 -8.64 -7.14 -21.68
N TYR A 139 -8.63 -6.21 -20.70
CA TYR A 139 -8.75 -6.57 -19.29
C TYR A 139 -10.14 -7.12 -18.96
N LYS A 140 -10.16 -8.37 -18.48
CA LYS A 140 -11.36 -9.02 -17.97
C LYS A 140 -11.33 -9.17 -16.45
N THR A 141 -10.24 -9.73 -15.95
CA THR A 141 -10.00 -10.04 -14.53
C THR A 141 -8.50 -9.96 -14.22
N VAL A 142 -8.11 -9.94 -12.95
CA VAL A 142 -6.70 -9.98 -12.56
C VAL A 142 -6.04 -11.30 -13.01
N GLU A 143 -6.80 -12.39 -13.08
CA GLU A 143 -6.33 -13.66 -13.65
C GLU A 143 -5.89 -13.53 -15.11
N SER A 144 -6.60 -12.72 -15.90
CA SER A 144 -6.37 -12.61 -17.35
C SER A 144 -5.06 -11.92 -17.76
N ILE A 145 -4.43 -11.20 -16.84
CA ILE A 145 -3.16 -10.51 -17.11
C ILE A 145 -1.97 -11.28 -16.53
N ASN A 146 -0.82 -11.17 -17.19
CA ASN A 146 0.44 -11.69 -16.67
C ASN A 146 1.07 -10.69 -15.67
N ARG A 147 2.14 -11.13 -14.99
CA ARG A 147 2.83 -10.33 -13.99
C ARG A 147 3.45 -9.05 -14.57
N GLU A 148 4.03 -9.12 -15.77
CA GLU A 148 4.65 -7.97 -16.43
C GLU A 148 3.64 -6.86 -16.72
N THR A 149 2.45 -7.23 -17.20
CA THR A 149 1.34 -6.30 -17.42
C THR A 149 0.87 -5.67 -16.10
N ALA A 150 0.77 -6.46 -15.02
CA ALA A 150 0.43 -5.93 -13.70
C ALA A 150 1.49 -4.92 -13.21
N GLU A 151 2.78 -5.23 -13.39
CA GLU A 151 3.89 -4.34 -13.04
C GLU A 151 3.88 -3.06 -13.87
N PHE A 152 3.58 -3.15 -15.18
CA PHE A 152 3.41 -1.98 -16.03
C PHE A 152 2.26 -1.09 -15.54
N ILE A 153 1.07 -1.66 -15.32
CA ILE A 153 -0.09 -0.90 -14.80
C ILE A 153 0.29 -0.18 -13.51
N ALA A 154 0.87 -0.91 -12.56
CA ALA A 154 1.22 -0.40 -11.23
C ALA A 154 2.27 0.72 -11.27
N THR A 155 3.20 0.70 -12.22
CA THR A 155 4.35 1.62 -12.24
C THR A 155 4.25 2.72 -13.30
N SER A 156 3.25 2.65 -14.19
CA SER A 156 3.08 3.59 -15.30
C SER A 156 2.71 5.01 -14.86
N GLY A 157 2.02 5.16 -13.72
CA GLY A 157 1.48 6.44 -13.27
C GLY A 157 0.40 7.01 -14.22
N LEU A 158 -0.20 6.17 -15.07
CA LEU A 158 -1.24 6.53 -16.03
C LEU A 158 -2.64 6.44 -15.41
N ARG A 159 -3.35 7.57 -15.41
CA ARG A 159 -4.67 7.69 -14.76
C ARG A 159 -5.74 6.79 -15.37
N GLU A 160 -5.59 6.44 -16.65
CA GLU A 160 -6.50 5.60 -17.41
C GLU A 160 -6.74 4.23 -16.77
N PHE A 161 -5.83 3.76 -15.91
CA PHE A 161 -5.98 2.50 -15.19
C PHE A 161 -6.90 2.58 -13.97
N GLU A 162 -7.30 3.77 -13.51
CA GLU A 162 -8.19 3.94 -12.34
C GLU A 162 -9.42 2.99 -12.37
N PRO A 163 -10.23 2.93 -13.44
CA PRO A 163 -11.40 2.05 -13.48
C PRO A 163 -11.03 0.55 -13.40
N LEU A 164 -9.90 0.16 -13.96
CA LEU A 164 -9.39 -1.22 -13.87
C LEU A 164 -8.99 -1.55 -12.44
N ILE A 165 -8.28 -0.64 -11.75
CA ILE A 165 -7.87 -0.82 -10.36
C ILE A 165 -9.09 -0.98 -9.45
N PHE A 166 -10.13 -0.15 -9.60
CA PHE A 166 -11.36 -0.29 -8.82
C PHE A 166 -12.14 -1.59 -9.13
N ARG A 167 -12.10 -2.09 -10.37
CA ARG A 167 -12.63 -3.42 -10.71
C ARG A 167 -11.84 -4.52 -10.01
N ALA A 168 -10.51 -4.48 -10.07
CA ALA A 168 -9.63 -5.41 -9.37
C ALA A 168 -9.87 -5.40 -7.85
N MET A 169 -10.20 -4.24 -7.26
CA MET A 169 -10.60 -4.12 -5.86
C MET A 169 -11.93 -4.81 -5.50
N ASN A 170 -12.73 -5.25 -6.46
CA ASN A 170 -13.94 -6.02 -6.18
C ASN A 170 -13.79 -7.52 -6.44
N GLU A 171 -12.68 -7.95 -7.06
CA GLU A 171 -12.40 -9.36 -7.33
C GLU A 171 -11.88 -10.02 -6.04
N ASP A 172 -12.57 -11.05 -5.56
CA ASP A 172 -12.18 -11.82 -4.37
C ASP A 172 -11.56 -13.15 -4.81
N TYR A 173 -10.34 -13.40 -4.37
CA TYR A 173 -9.60 -14.63 -4.68
C TYR A 173 -9.39 -15.38 -3.37
N ASP A 174 -10.00 -16.57 -3.27
CA ASP A 174 -9.72 -17.46 -2.15
C ASP A 174 -8.25 -17.87 -2.22
N SER A 175 -7.57 -17.86 -1.06
CA SER A 175 -6.17 -18.25 -0.94
C SER A 175 -6.06 -19.79 -0.98
N GLY A 176 -6.47 -20.38 -2.09
CA GLY A 176 -6.24 -21.77 -2.43
C GLY A 176 -4.76 -22.02 -2.74
N ILE A 177 -4.49 -23.10 -3.48
CA ILE A 177 -3.11 -23.52 -3.81
C ILE A 177 -2.42 -22.51 -4.75
N ASP A 178 -3.16 -21.79 -5.59
CA ASP A 178 -2.61 -20.78 -6.51
C ASP A 178 -2.75 -19.36 -5.93
N GLN A 179 -1.63 -18.77 -5.52
CA GLN A 179 -1.57 -17.39 -5.00
C GLN A 179 -1.33 -16.35 -6.11
N SER A 180 -1.09 -16.77 -7.35
CA SER A 180 -0.78 -15.87 -8.47
C SER A 180 -1.77 -14.72 -8.68
N PRO A 181 -3.11 -14.93 -8.60
CA PRO A 181 -4.07 -13.83 -8.74
C PRO A 181 -3.96 -12.79 -7.61
N LYS A 182 -3.70 -13.25 -6.38
CA LYS A 182 -3.54 -12.39 -5.22
C LYS A 182 -2.23 -11.59 -5.29
N ASP A 183 -1.14 -12.22 -5.69
CA ASP A 183 0.15 -11.53 -5.91
C ASP A 183 0.01 -10.43 -6.97
N LYS A 184 -0.71 -10.71 -8.06
CA LYS A 184 -1.01 -9.72 -9.10
C LYS A 184 -1.90 -8.59 -8.58
N GLN A 185 -2.88 -8.87 -7.73
CA GLN A 185 -3.66 -7.81 -7.06
C GLN A 185 -2.80 -6.91 -6.18
N GLU A 186 -1.90 -7.49 -5.39
CA GLU A 186 -0.99 -6.73 -4.55
C GLU A 186 -0.07 -5.84 -5.40
N ILE A 187 0.40 -6.34 -6.56
CA ILE A 187 1.14 -5.51 -7.52
C ILE A 187 0.26 -4.37 -8.04
N LEU A 188 -0.95 -4.66 -8.51
CA LEU A 188 -1.85 -3.66 -9.07
C LEU A 188 -2.15 -2.53 -8.08
N PHE A 189 -2.33 -2.83 -6.79
CA PHE A 189 -2.64 -1.79 -5.79
C PHE A 189 -1.46 -0.87 -5.49
N ARG A 190 -0.22 -1.23 -5.85
CA ARG A 190 0.91 -0.29 -5.83
C ARG A 190 0.74 0.84 -6.84
N TYR A 191 -0.21 0.75 -7.77
CA TYR A 191 -0.59 1.84 -8.68
C TYR A 191 -0.66 3.21 -7.99
N PHE A 192 -1.27 3.27 -6.80
CA PHE A 192 -1.40 4.54 -6.09
C PHE A 192 -0.05 5.08 -5.57
N ASP A 193 0.93 4.22 -5.30
CA ASP A 193 2.29 4.61 -4.87
C ASP A 193 3.11 5.24 -6.02
N TYR A 194 2.64 5.11 -7.27
CA TYR A 194 3.30 5.67 -8.46
C TYR A 194 2.53 6.82 -9.10
N LEU A 195 1.38 7.20 -8.54
CA LEU A 195 0.70 8.46 -8.86
C LEU A 195 1.25 9.59 -7.99
N PRO A 196 1.15 10.85 -8.43
CA PRO A 196 1.34 11.99 -7.53
C PRO A 196 0.45 11.85 -6.29
N ASP A 197 1.00 12.08 -5.09
CA ASP A 197 0.29 11.92 -3.81
C ASP A 197 -1.08 12.62 -3.81
N GLU A 198 -1.15 13.86 -4.30
CA GLU A 198 -2.39 14.64 -4.39
C GLU A 198 -3.46 13.95 -5.26
N GLU A 199 -3.04 13.31 -6.35
CA GLU A 199 -3.93 12.59 -7.27
C GLU A 199 -4.41 11.27 -6.65
N ALA A 200 -3.50 10.50 -6.04
CA ALA A 200 -3.85 9.28 -5.32
C ALA A 200 -4.83 9.55 -4.18
N ILE A 201 -4.54 10.57 -3.36
CA ILE A 201 -5.42 11.03 -2.27
C ILE A 201 -6.78 11.46 -2.85
N ALA A 202 -6.80 12.26 -3.91
CA ALA A 202 -8.06 12.71 -4.52
C ALA A 202 -8.93 11.53 -4.98
N ILE A 203 -8.36 10.57 -5.71
CA ILE A 203 -9.07 9.39 -6.21
C ILE A 203 -9.67 8.59 -5.05
N LEU A 204 -8.84 8.24 -4.06
CA LEU A 204 -9.26 7.38 -2.95
C LEU A 204 -10.32 8.04 -2.08
N TYR A 205 -10.14 9.31 -1.69
CA TYR A 205 -11.08 10.00 -0.80
C TYR A 205 -12.38 10.42 -1.50
N ASN A 206 -12.34 10.75 -2.80
CA ASN A 206 -13.56 11.03 -3.55
C ASN A 206 -14.42 9.76 -3.65
N ALA A 207 -13.82 8.60 -3.97
CA ALA A 207 -14.53 7.33 -4.01
C ALA A 207 -15.22 6.99 -2.66
N LEU A 208 -14.54 7.25 -1.54
CA LEU A 208 -15.11 7.08 -0.20
C LEU A 208 -16.28 8.04 0.08
N SER A 209 -16.19 9.27 -0.43
CA SER A 209 -17.19 10.32 -0.24
C SER A 209 -18.46 10.05 -1.04
N GLU A 210 -18.32 9.60 -2.29
CA GLU A 210 -19.44 9.26 -3.19
C GLU A 210 -20.26 8.07 -2.70
N GLY A 211 -19.64 7.14 -1.97
CA GLY A 211 -20.33 6.05 -1.27
C GLY A 211 -20.79 4.88 -2.15
N ASN A 212 -20.47 4.88 -3.44
CA ASN A 212 -20.80 3.82 -4.39
C ASN A 212 -19.77 2.67 -4.38
N LEU A 213 -19.40 2.19 -3.18
CA LEU A 213 -18.36 1.19 -2.99
C LEU A 213 -18.87 -0.08 -2.33
N THR A 214 -18.30 -1.23 -2.72
CA THR A 214 -18.53 -2.49 -2.01
C THR A 214 -17.75 -2.52 -0.69
N THR A 215 -18.14 -3.43 0.21
CA THR A 215 -17.41 -3.63 1.48
C THR A 215 -15.95 -4.02 1.24
N LEU A 216 -15.67 -4.78 0.18
CA LEU A 216 -14.33 -5.20 -0.20
C LEU A 216 -13.49 -4.02 -0.70
N GLN A 217 -14.06 -3.17 -1.56
CA GLN A 217 -13.40 -1.95 -2.03
C GLN A 217 -13.08 -1.01 -0.86
N VAL A 218 -14.03 -0.77 0.05
CA VAL A 218 -13.79 0.04 1.26
C VAL A 218 -12.63 -0.52 2.09
N LYS A 219 -12.57 -1.84 2.29
CA LYS A 219 -11.48 -2.48 3.03
C LYS A 219 -10.12 -2.28 2.34
N ARG A 220 -10.08 -2.40 1.00
CA ARG A 220 -8.86 -2.26 0.20
C ARG A 220 -8.38 -0.80 0.13
N ILE A 221 -9.29 0.15 -0.09
CA ILE A 221 -8.98 1.59 -0.02
C ILE A 221 -8.43 1.95 1.35
N ASN A 222 -9.06 1.49 2.43
CA ASN A 222 -8.56 1.74 3.77
C ASN A 222 -7.16 1.14 3.97
N ALA A 223 -6.90 -0.07 3.44
CA ALA A 223 -5.57 -0.66 3.47
C ALA A 223 -4.55 0.20 2.72
N ILE A 224 -4.87 0.66 1.50
CA ILE A 224 -4.02 1.52 0.69
C ILE A 224 -3.71 2.84 1.39
N ILE A 225 -4.72 3.55 1.91
CA ILE A 225 -4.53 4.80 2.66
C ILE A 225 -3.57 4.58 3.84
N THR A 226 -3.74 3.48 4.59
CA THR A 226 -2.89 3.18 5.76
C THR A 226 -1.50 2.72 5.37
N SER A 227 -1.37 1.93 4.29
CA SER A 227 -0.08 1.43 3.83
C SER A 227 0.73 2.57 3.25
N SER A 228 0.18 3.35 2.34
CA SER A 228 0.91 4.33 1.56
C SER A 228 1.02 5.70 2.26
N ASN A 229 0.60 5.79 3.52
CA ASN A 229 0.63 7.01 4.33
C ASN A 229 -0.11 8.20 3.70
N PHE A 230 -1.18 7.92 2.94
CA PHE A 230 -2.03 8.94 2.30
C PHE A 230 -3.01 9.57 3.31
N ILE A 231 -2.47 10.07 4.42
CA ILE A 231 -3.23 10.66 5.53
C ILE A 231 -3.46 12.15 5.26
N ASP A 232 -4.69 12.48 4.88
CA ASP A 232 -5.13 13.85 4.64
C ASP A 232 -6.26 14.22 5.62
N TYR A 233 -5.97 15.12 6.56
CA TYR A 233 -6.95 15.52 7.57
C TYR A 233 -8.06 16.39 7.01
N THR A 234 -7.79 17.22 6.01
CA THR A 234 -8.81 18.06 5.36
C THR A 234 -9.86 17.19 4.69
N LYS A 235 -9.43 16.16 3.96
CA LYS A 235 -10.32 15.17 3.35
C LYS A 235 -10.97 14.28 4.41
N ALA A 236 -10.26 13.87 5.46
CA ALA A 236 -10.81 13.02 6.52
C ALA A 236 -11.93 13.72 7.33
N VAL A 237 -11.82 15.03 7.60
CA VAL A 237 -12.92 15.79 8.24
C VAL A 237 -14.17 15.80 7.36
N ASN A 238 -14.02 15.92 6.05
CA ASN A 238 -15.16 15.87 5.13
C ASN A 238 -15.86 14.50 5.18
N LEU A 239 -15.09 13.41 5.31
CA LEU A 239 -15.64 12.07 5.48
C LEU A 239 -16.44 11.89 6.79
N LEU A 240 -16.12 12.64 7.88
CA LEU A 240 -16.91 12.62 9.12
C LEU A 240 -18.35 13.12 8.92
N ASN A 241 -18.58 13.97 7.91
CA ASN A 241 -19.90 14.49 7.57
C ASN A 241 -20.66 13.62 6.55
N SER A 242 -20.04 12.56 6.02
CA SER A 242 -20.63 11.69 5.00
C SER A 242 -21.37 10.48 5.62
N ASN A 243 -21.46 9.38 4.87
CA ASN A 243 -22.10 8.13 5.26
C ASN A 243 -21.33 7.36 6.35
N ILE A 244 -21.98 6.39 6.99
CA ILE A 244 -21.41 5.65 8.14
C ILE A 244 -20.08 4.93 7.83
N TYR A 245 -19.87 4.46 6.59
CA TYR A 245 -18.63 3.81 6.19
C TYR A 245 -17.50 4.83 6.08
N ALA A 246 -17.75 5.96 5.41
CA ALA A 246 -16.80 7.08 5.31
C ALA A 246 -16.38 7.59 6.71
N ARG A 247 -17.33 7.76 7.64
CA ARG A 247 -17.02 8.17 9.02
C ARG A 247 -16.07 7.19 9.73
N ARG A 248 -16.25 5.89 9.53
CA ARG A 248 -15.37 4.87 10.14
C ARG A 248 -13.96 4.90 9.59
N ILE A 249 -13.81 5.24 8.31
CA ILE A 249 -12.49 5.40 7.69
C ILE A 249 -11.83 6.67 8.20
N ALA A 250 -12.57 7.78 8.29
CA ALA A 250 -12.09 9.00 8.93
C ALA A 250 -11.60 8.74 10.36
N LEU A 251 -12.38 7.98 11.14
CA LEU A 251 -11.98 7.56 12.49
C LEU A 251 -10.64 6.82 12.48
N LYS A 252 -10.47 5.89 11.53
CA LYS A 252 -9.21 5.16 11.38
C LYS A 252 -8.07 6.10 11.01
N ILE A 253 -8.28 7.04 10.08
CA ILE A 253 -7.27 8.02 9.67
C ILE A 253 -6.81 8.88 10.85
N PHE A 254 -7.74 9.40 11.67
CA PHE A 254 -7.37 10.20 12.85
C PHE A 254 -6.60 9.42 13.92
N SER A 255 -6.73 8.08 13.93
CA SER A 255 -5.93 7.21 14.82
C SER A 255 -4.49 7.00 14.36
N LEU A 256 -4.15 7.35 13.11
CA LEU A 256 -2.81 7.21 12.56
C LEU A 256 -1.99 8.47 12.86
N ASP A 257 -0.67 8.28 12.95
CA ASP A 257 0.29 9.38 13.07
C ASP A 257 0.74 9.84 11.69
N LYS A 258 0.87 11.16 11.50
CA LYS A 258 1.49 11.76 10.32
C LYS A 258 2.97 11.99 10.59
N ASP A 259 3.80 11.89 9.57
CA ASP A 259 5.22 12.24 9.66
C ASP A 259 5.40 13.74 9.94
N TRP A 260 4.52 14.57 9.36
CA TRP A 260 4.54 16.02 9.48
C TRP A 260 3.13 16.58 9.69
N TYR A 261 3.03 17.63 10.50
CA TYR A 261 1.78 18.34 10.77
C TYR A 261 1.89 19.78 10.27
N SER A 262 1.05 20.14 9.32
CA SER A 262 0.90 21.51 8.84
C SER A 262 0.07 22.36 9.81
N LYS A 263 0.05 23.68 9.59
CA LYS A 263 -0.85 24.60 10.33
C LYS A 263 -2.31 24.20 10.21
N GLU A 264 -2.71 23.76 9.02
CA GLU A 264 -4.07 23.34 8.72
C GLU A 264 -4.41 22.02 9.44
N ASP A 265 -3.48 21.06 9.44
CA ASP A 265 -3.64 19.81 10.21
C ASP A 265 -3.87 20.09 11.70
N ILE A 266 -3.10 21.02 12.28
CA ILE A 266 -3.21 21.40 13.70
C ILE A 266 -4.57 22.07 13.96
N ALA A 267 -5.00 22.99 13.09
CA ALA A 267 -6.31 23.63 13.21
C ALA A 267 -7.46 22.62 13.14
N ILE A 268 -7.36 21.64 12.25
CA ILE A 268 -8.31 20.54 12.13
C ILE A 268 -8.33 19.69 13.40
N LEU A 269 -7.17 19.28 13.92
CA LEU A 269 -7.12 18.52 15.17
C LEU A 269 -7.77 19.30 16.32
N LYS A 270 -7.47 20.59 16.46
CA LYS A 270 -8.10 21.47 17.46
C LYS A 270 -9.61 21.58 17.30
N SER A 271 -10.13 21.58 16.07
CA SER A 271 -11.58 21.56 15.83
C SER A 271 -12.26 20.27 16.31
N LEU A 272 -11.48 19.20 16.52
CA LEU A 272 -11.91 17.87 16.96
C LEU A 272 -11.56 17.57 18.43
N GLU A 273 -11.07 18.56 19.19
CA GLU A 273 -10.66 18.41 20.59
C GLU A 273 -11.84 18.10 21.54
N GLY A 274 -11.53 17.63 22.74
CA GLY A 274 -12.51 17.37 23.79
C GLY A 274 -13.28 16.08 23.51
N ASP A 275 -14.56 16.21 23.18
CA ASP A 275 -15.45 15.12 22.75
C ASP A 275 -15.98 15.32 21.31
N ALA A 276 -15.45 16.30 20.57
CA ALA A 276 -15.98 16.71 19.28
C ALA A 276 -15.89 15.61 18.20
N LEU A 277 -14.77 14.86 18.12
CA LEU A 277 -14.65 13.72 17.20
C LEU A 277 -15.69 12.64 17.53
N ALA A 278 -15.85 12.30 18.80
CA ALA A 278 -16.77 11.24 19.22
C ALA A 278 -18.24 11.55 18.86
N LYS A 279 -18.62 12.83 18.87
CA LYS A 279 -19.96 13.31 18.49
C LYS A 279 -20.36 13.01 17.04
N PHE A 280 -19.41 12.77 16.14
CA PHE A 280 -19.71 12.34 14.76
C PHE A 280 -20.26 10.90 14.67
N PHE A 281 -20.25 10.15 15.78
CA PHE A 281 -20.65 8.75 15.86
C PHE A 281 -21.83 8.56 16.84
N PRO A 282 -23.02 9.12 16.54
CA PRO A 282 -24.20 8.93 17.38
C PRO A 282 -24.69 7.48 17.36
N GLU A 283 -25.53 7.12 18.31
CA GLU A 283 -26.28 5.87 18.24
C GLU A 283 -27.14 5.84 16.97
N ILE A 284 -27.14 4.70 16.27
CA ILE A 284 -27.83 4.51 14.99
C ILE A 284 -29.06 3.61 15.11
N VAL A 285 -29.38 3.19 16.34
CA VAL A 285 -30.44 2.24 16.63
C VAL A 285 -31.74 2.95 16.93
N GLN A 286 -32.85 2.34 16.54
CA GLN A 286 -34.18 2.84 16.87
C GLN A 286 -34.62 2.23 18.21
N VAL A 287 -35.09 3.08 19.12
CA VAL A 287 -35.73 2.68 20.37
C VAL A 287 -37.23 2.61 20.14
N GLU A 288 -37.84 1.48 20.49
CA GLU A 288 -39.25 1.17 20.31
C GLU A 288 -39.83 0.56 21.59
N GLU A 289 -41.14 0.66 21.80
CA GLU A 289 -41.82 -0.10 22.85
C GLU A 289 -42.14 -1.53 22.39
N SER A 290 -41.80 -2.52 23.20
CA SER A 290 -42.13 -3.91 22.91
C SER A 290 -43.65 -4.13 23.00
N LYS A 291 -44.30 -4.49 21.88
CA LYS A 291 -45.72 -4.88 21.87
C LYS A 291 -45.89 -6.29 22.43
N GLY A 292 -46.08 -6.40 23.74
CA GLY A 292 -46.48 -7.63 24.41
C GLY A 292 -48.01 -7.71 24.53
N MET A 293 -48.59 -8.89 24.31
CA MET A 293 -50.04 -9.11 24.36
C MET A 293 -50.65 -8.91 25.78
N PHE A 294 -49.81 -8.85 26.83
CA PHE A 294 -50.24 -8.74 28.23
C PHE A 294 -49.25 -8.02 29.18
N SER A 295 -48.35 -7.14 28.69
CA SER A 295 -47.44 -6.38 29.58
C SER A 295 -47.39 -4.90 29.18
N SER A 296 -47.23 -4.01 30.17
CA SER A 296 -46.79 -2.63 29.92
C SER A 296 -45.56 -2.65 29.02
N GLY A 297 -45.57 -1.83 27.97
CA GLY A 297 -44.48 -1.78 26.99
C GLY A 297 -43.16 -1.51 27.69
N LYS A 298 -42.13 -2.31 27.38
CA LYS A 298 -40.75 -2.02 27.79
C LYS A 298 -40.03 -1.46 26.59
N GLU A 299 -39.27 -0.39 26.80
CA GLU A 299 -38.38 0.15 25.76
C GLU A 299 -37.30 -0.88 25.40
N VAL A 300 -37.09 -1.05 24.11
CA VAL A 300 -36.12 -1.94 23.50
C VAL A 300 -35.46 -1.21 22.35
N TRP A 301 -34.24 -1.60 21.97
CA TRP A 301 -33.60 -1.07 20.76
C TRP A 301 -33.38 -2.18 19.73
N ARG A 302 -33.61 -1.84 18.46
CA ARG A 302 -33.42 -2.75 17.33
C ARG A 302 -32.03 -2.55 16.73
N CYS A 303 -31.24 -3.62 16.70
CA CYS A 303 -29.94 -3.62 16.03
C CYS A 303 -30.11 -3.66 14.51
N GLY A 304 -29.14 -3.12 13.76
CA GLY A 304 -29.10 -3.23 12.30
C GLY A 304 -29.05 -4.66 11.75
N CYS A 305 -28.77 -5.68 12.58
CA CYS A 305 -28.90 -7.10 12.19
C CYS A 305 -30.34 -7.65 12.35
N GLY A 306 -31.30 -6.82 12.77
CA GLY A 306 -32.70 -7.20 12.98
C GLY A 306 -33.03 -7.69 14.39
N HIS A 307 -32.03 -7.98 15.23
CA HIS A 307 -32.24 -8.47 16.59
C HIS A 307 -32.64 -7.35 17.57
N THR A 308 -33.67 -7.60 18.37
CA THR A 308 -34.18 -6.69 19.40
C THR A 308 -33.48 -6.93 20.73
N ASN A 309 -33.04 -5.85 21.37
CA ASN A 309 -32.28 -5.90 22.63
C ASN A 309 -33.01 -5.06 23.68
N LYS A 310 -32.86 -5.43 24.95
CA LYS A 310 -33.34 -4.60 26.06
C LYS A 310 -32.60 -3.25 26.07
N LEU A 311 -33.27 -2.18 26.53
CA LEU A 311 -32.71 -0.82 26.50
C LEU A 311 -31.36 -0.68 27.23
N ASP A 312 -31.21 -1.40 28.34
CA ASP A 312 -30.02 -1.46 29.22
C ASP A 312 -28.83 -2.19 28.58
N ASN A 313 -29.06 -3.03 27.59
CA ASN A 313 -27.97 -3.71 26.89
C ASN A 313 -27.17 -2.71 26.05
N SER A 314 -25.87 -2.59 26.32
CA SER A 314 -24.92 -1.80 25.51
C SER A 314 -24.65 -2.42 24.14
N ASN A 315 -24.74 -3.75 24.04
CA ASN A 315 -24.39 -4.52 22.85
C ASN A 315 -25.53 -5.44 22.41
N CYS A 316 -25.57 -5.71 21.11
CA CYS A 316 -26.53 -6.63 20.54
C CYS A 316 -26.22 -8.07 20.95
N GLY A 317 -27.20 -8.79 21.50
CA GLY A 317 -27.06 -10.19 21.90
C GLY A 317 -26.79 -11.16 20.73
N SER A 318 -27.08 -10.74 19.49
CA SER A 318 -26.88 -11.56 18.29
C SER A 318 -25.56 -11.26 17.57
N CYS A 319 -25.32 -9.98 17.20
CA CYS A 319 -24.15 -9.62 16.39
C CYS A 319 -23.03 -8.90 17.15
N THR A 320 -23.18 -8.77 18.47
CA THR A 320 -22.23 -8.15 19.43
C THR A 320 -21.86 -6.68 19.18
N ARG A 321 -22.45 -6.05 18.15
CA ARG A 321 -22.27 -4.63 17.88
C ARG A 321 -22.95 -3.77 18.94
N ASP A 322 -22.32 -2.65 19.29
CA ASP A 322 -22.92 -1.62 20.14
C ASP A 322 -24.02 -0.83 19.41
N LYS A 323 -24.67 0.09 20.13
CA LYS A 323 -25.72 0.98 19.61
C LYS A 323 -25.27 1.92 18.47
N ARG A 324 -23.97 2.04 18.23
CA ARG A 324 -23.34 2.81 17.14
C ARG A 324 -22.88 1.89 15.99
N GLY A 325 -23.09 0.58 16.13
CA GLY A 325 -22.77 -0.44 15.14
C GLY A 325 -21.31 -0.93 15.18
N PHE A 326 -20.51 -0.55 16.17
CA PHE A 326 -19.12 -0.99 16.29
C PHE A 326 -19.04 -2.36 16.96
N LYS A 327 -18.17 -3.25 16.46
CA LYS A 327 -17.89 -4.52 17.12
C LYS A 327 -17.07 -4.26 18.40
N GLU A 328 -17.05 -5.23 19.30
CA GLU A 328 -16.30 -5.12 20.56
C GLU A 328 -14.81 -4.83 20.33
N LYS A 329 -14.15 -5.60 19.45
CA LYS A 329 -12.72 -5.46 19.13
C LYS A 329 -12.39 -4.41 18.08
N SER A 330 -13.35 -3.59 17.65
CA SER A 330 -13.07 -2.54 16.65
C SER A 330 -12.73 -1.23 17.34
N LEU A 331 -11.80 -0.48 16.74
CA LEU A 331 -11.40 0.86 17.15
C LEU A 331 -12.63 1.74 17.46
N LYS A 332 -12.69 2.27 18.68
CA LYS A 332 -13.84 3.05 19.18
C LYS A 332 -13.62 4.56 19.03
N PRO A 333 -14.69 5.36 18.83
CA PRO A 333 -14.58 6.82 18.79
C PRO A 333 -13.90 7.44 20.01
N GLU A 334 -14.16 6.91 21.20
CA GLU A 334 -13.57 7.40 22.46
C GLU A 334 -12.06 7.16 22.52
N GLU A 335 -11.59 6.03 22.00
CA GLU A 335 -10.16 5.69 21.96
C GLU A 335 -9.41 6.68 21.07
N VAL A 336 -9.95 6.94 19.87
CA VAL A 336 -9.33 7.89 18.93
C VAL A 336 -9.44 9.33 19.42
N GLN A 337 -10.54 9.70 20.07
CA GLN A 337 -10.67 11.00 20.72
C GLN A 337 -9.54 11.23 21.74
N GLY A 338 -9.23 10.21 22.55
CA GLY A 338 -8.11 10.26 23.49
C GLY A 338 -6.76 10.46 22.79
N MET A 339 -6.55 9.79 21.65
CA MET A 339 -5.33 9.95 20.84
C MET A 339 -5.22 11.38 20.26
N VAL A 340 -6.29 11.91 19.68
CA VAL A 340 -6.36 13.27 19.13
C VAL A 340 -6.06 14.30 20.21
N ASN A 341 -6.72 14.22 21.36
CA ASN A 341 -6.49 15.15 22.48
C ASN A 341 -5.03 15.09 22.98
N ARG A 342 -4.46 13.89 23.11
CA ARG A 342 -3.06 13.74 23.52
C ARG A 342 -2.10 14.31 22.48
N ARG A 343 -2.39 14.15 21.20
CA ARG A 343 -1.58 14.71 20.10
C ARG A 343 -1.58 16.23 20.14
N ILE A 344 -2.74 16.87 20.31
CA ILE A 344 -2.89 18.32 20.48
C ILE A 344 -2.03 18.80 21.66
N GLN A 345 -2.15 18.16 22.83
CA GLN A 345 -1.36 18.50 24.02
C GLN A 345 0.16 18.39 23.80
N VAL A 346 0.63 17.46 22.97
CA VAL A 346 2.06 17.35 22.62
C VAL A 346 2.46 18.48 21.67
N ILE A 347 1.68 18.74 20.63
CA ILE A 347 1.92 19.82 19.66
C ILE A 347 2.01 21.18 20.37
N GLU A 348 1.09 21.46 21.29
CA GLU A 348 1.10 22.70 22.07
C GLU A 348 2.34 22.85 22.96
N ARG A 349 2.80 21.74 23.57
CA ARG A 349 4.03 21.74 24.37
C ARG A 349 5.30 21.99 23.55
N LEU A 350 5.30 21.59 22.27
CA LEU A 350 6.43 21.80 21.36
C LEU A 350 6.54 23.25 20.86
N GLY A 351 5.54 24.10 21.10
CA GLY A 351 5.58 25.52 20.76
C GLY A 351 5.55 25.80 19.25
N THR A 352 5.21 24.82 18.42
CA THR A 352 5.07 25.01 16.98
C THR A 352 3.66 25.48 16.61
N ILE A 353 3.59 26.81 16.42
CA ILE A 353 2.57 27.65 15.76
C ILE A 353 1.46 28.20 16.66
#